data_AF-A0AAU8G7Y8-F1
#
_entry.id   AF-A0AAU8G7Y8-F1
#
_cell.length_a   1.000
_cell.length_b   1.000
_cell.length_c   1.000
_cell.angle_alpha   90.00
_cell.angle_beta   90.00
_cell.angle_gamma   90.00
#
_symmetry.space_group_name_H-M   'P 1'
#
loop_
_entity.id
_entity.type
_entity.pdbx_description
1 polymer ?
#
loop_
_entity_poly.entity_id
_entity_poly.type
_entity_poly.pdbx_seq_one_letter_code
_entity_poly.pdbx_strand_id
1 'polypeptide(L)'
;MTVYQGPFWFLIAAIAIGLLIALGMFLSKKGKVTKWYDWVIIGVALLMGFFAVQNYFGSISEFEEEAASMFLVIVGIPALLLLGVAAALIMRRKATV
;
A
#
# COMPACT_ATOMS: atom_id res chain seq x y z
N MET A 1 -8.35 26.26 15.91
CA MET A 1 -9.50 25.56 15.33
C MET A 1 -9.14 24.08 15.27
N THR A 2 -9.68 23.25 16.16
CA THR A 2 -9.43 21.79 16.10
C THR A 2 -10.29 21.22 14.98
N VAL A 3 -9.68 20.93 13.82
CA VAL A 3 -10.37 20.21 12.74
C VAL A 3 -10.79 18.86 13.31
N TYR A 4 -12.10 18.58 13.31
CA TYR A 4 -12.61 17.27 13.70
C TYR A 4 -12.10 16.25 12.68
N GLN A 5 -11.03 15.54 13.02
CA GLN A 5 -10.48 14.44 12.23
C GLN A 5 -11.49 13.29 12.33
N GLY A 6 -12.49 13.28 11.44
CA GLY A 6 -13.55 12.29 11.44
C GLY A 6 -13.01 10.84 11.27
N PRO A 7 -13.89 9.83 11.24
CA PRO A 7 -13.50 8.43 11.11
C PRO A 7 -12.92 8.05 9.73
N PHE A 8 -12.38 9.00 8.96
CA PHE A 8 -11.87 8.79 7.61
C PHE A 8 -10.74 7.74 7.58
N TRP A 9 -9.99 7.58 8.67
CA TRP A 9 -9.03 6.49 8.85
C TRP A 9 -9.68 5.11 8.72
N PHE A 10 -10.89 4.93 9.27
CA PHE A 10 -11.65 3.69 9.14
C PHE A 10 -12.16 3.48 7.71
N LEU A 11 -12.57 4.55 7.01
CA LEU A 11 -12.96 4.46 5.60
C LEU A 11 -11.77 4.05 4.72
N ILE A 12 -10.61 4.64 4.95
CA ILE A 12 -9.40 4.30 4.19
C ILE A 12 -8.97 2.85 4.49
N ALA A 13 -9.00 2.43 5.75
CA ALA A 13 -8.73 1.04 6.12
C ALA A 13 -9.72 0.06 5.45
N ALA A 14 -11.00 0.39 5.41
CA ALA A 14 -12.01 -0.41 4.73
C ALA A 14 -11.76 -0.50 3.22
N ILE A 15 -11.42 0.61 2.56
CA ILE A 15 -11.05 0.64 1.14
C ILE A 15 -9.80 -0.22 0.90
N ALA A 16 -8.77 -0.10 1.73
CA ALA A 16 -7.54 -0.89 1.60
C ALA A 16 -7.80 -2.39 1.72
N ILE A 17 -8.61 -2.81 2.70
CA ILE A 17 -9.02 -4.22 2.85
C ILE A 17 -9.85 -4.66 1.64
N GLY A 18 -10.80 -3.84 1.19
CA GLY A 18 -11.60 -4.12 0.00
C GLY A 18 -10.75 -4.34 -1.25
N LEU A 19 -9.73 -3.50 -1.46
CA LEU A 19 -8.78 -3.63 -2.56
C LEU A 19 -7.92 -4.89 -2.44
N LEU A 20 -7.49 -5.27 -1.23
CA LEU A 20 -6.75 -6.52 -1.00
C LEU A 20 -7.60 -7.76 -1.32
N ILE A 21 -8.87 -7.77 -0.89
CA ILE A 21 -9.82 -8.85 -1.21
C ILE A 21 -10.06 -8.91 -2.71
N ALA A 22 -10.33 -7.78 -3.36
CA ALA A 22 -10.54 -7.70 -4.80
C ALA A 22 -9.31 -8.18 -5.58
N LEU A 23 -8.10 -7.82 -5.14
CA LEU A 23 -6.84 -8.30 -5.70
C LEU A 23 -6.72 -9.82 -5.55
N GLY A 24 -7.01 -10.38 -4.37
CA GLY A 24 -7.01 -11.81 -4.15
C GLY A 24 -7.98 -12.55 -5.06
N MET A 25 -9.21 -12.05 -5.19
CA MET A 25 -10.21 -12.59 -6.10
C MET A 25 -9.75 -12.53 -7.56
N PHE A 26 -9.15 -11.41 -7.97
CA PHE A 26 -8.62 -11.23 -9.32
C PHE A 26 -7.47 -12.21 -9.62
N LEU A 27 -6.52 -12.36 -8.71
CA LEU A 27 -5.39 -13.28 -8.86
C LEU A 27 -5.86 -14.74 -8.92
N SER A 28 -6.81 -15.12 -8.06
CA SER A 28 -7.43 -16.45 -8.09
C SER A 28 -8.16 -16.72 -9.41
N LYS A 29 -8.93 -15.76 -9.93
CA LYS A 29 -9.57 -15.86 -11.26
C LYS A 29 -8.55 -16.04 -12.40
N LYS A 30 -7.33 -15.52 -12.24
CA LYS A 30 -6.23 -15.67 -13.19
C LYS A 30 -5.40 -16.94 -12.97
N GLY A 31 -5.81 -17.82 -12.05
CA GLY A 31 -5.08 -19.05 -11.70
C GLY A 31 -3.69 -18.78 -11.11
N LYS A 32 -3.47 -17.58 -10.54
CA LYS A 32 -2.19 -17.23 -9.92
C LYS A 32 -2.14 -17.79 -8.50
N VAL A 33 -1.01 -18.43 -8.18
CA VAL A 33 -0.77 -19.00 -6.85
C VAL A 33 -0.06 -17.98 -5.98
N THR A 34 -0.66 -17.62 -4.84
CA THR A 34 -0.04 -16.77 -3.81
C THR A 34 0.46 -17.61 -2.64
N LYS A 35 1.43 -17.10 -1.88
CA LYS A 35 1.93 -17.66 -0.63
C LYS A 35 1.73 -16.61 0.46
N TRP A 36 1.72 -17.06 1.71
CA TRP A 36 1.48 -16.18 2.87
C TRP A 36 2.39 -14.94 2.89
N TYR A 37 3.67 -15.09 2.50
CA TYR A 37 4.62 -13.99 2.49
C TYR A 37 4.35 -12.95 1.39
N ASP A 38 3.66 -13.30 0.30
CA ASP A 38 3.29 -12.29 -0.70
C ASP A 38 2.34 -11.27 -0.07
N TRP A 39 1.40 -11.75 0.74
CA TRP A 39 0.45 -10.92 1.46
C TRP A 39 1.10 -10.08 2.55
N VAL A 40 2.13 -10.60 3.21
CA VAL A 40 2.94 -9.81 4.16
C VAL A 40 3.68 -8.69 3.44
N ILE A 41 4.34 -8.98 2.31
CA ILE A 41 5.05 -7.96 1.53
C ILE A 41 4.07 -6.90 1.02
N ILE A 42 2.94 -7.31 0.44
CA ILE A 42 1.89 -6.39 -0.02
C ILE A 42 1.37 -5.55 1.15
N GLY A 43 1.07 -6.17 2.29
CA GLY A 43 0.56 -5.48 3.47
C GLY A 43 1.52 -4.41 4.00
N VAL A 44 2.80 -4.78 4.17
CA VAL A 44 3.85 -3.83 4.60
C VAL A 44 3.99 -2.69 3.58
N ALA A 45 4.01 -3.01 2.29
CA ALA A 45 4.13 -2.01 1.25
C ALA A 45 2.94 -1.04 1.23
N LEU A 46 1.71 -1.53 1.41
CA LEU A 46 0.53 -0.68 1.50
C LEU A 46 0.55 0.21 2.74
N LEU A 47 0.95 -0.32 3.89
CA LEU A 47 1.09 0.47 5.12
C LEU A 47 2.13 1.58 4.97
N MET A 48 3.29 1.26 4.38
CA MET A 48 4.33 2.25 4.09
C MET A 48 3.84 3.31 3.11
N GLY A 49 3.20 2.90 2.01
CA GLY A 49 2.64 3.83 1.02
C GLY A 49 1.58 4.74 1.62
N PHE A 50 0.70 4.19 2.46
CA PHE A 50 -0.31 4.95 3.18
C PHE A 50 0.32 5.98 4.13
N PHE A 51 1.31 5.55 4.91
CA PHE A 51 2.07 6.44 5.79
C PHE A 51 2.75 7.56 5.00
N ALA A 52 3.37 7.27 3.86
CA ALA A 52 3.99 8.28 3.00
C ALA A 52 2.97 9.32 2.50
N VAL A 53 1.81 8.87 2.00
CA VAL A 53 0.76 9.74 1.48
C VAL A 53 0.14 10.60 2.58
N GLN A 54 -0.14 10.02 3.75
CA GLN A 54 -0.62 10.77 4.91
C GLN A 54 0.34 11.89 5.28
N ASN A 55 1.62 11.57 5.44
CA ASN A 55 2.60 12.55 5.88
C ASN A 55 2.86 13.60 4.79
N TYR A 56 2.81 13.24 3.51
CA TYR A 56 2.86 14.21 2.42
C TYR A 56 1.78 15.29 2.58
N PHE A 57 0.50 14.89 2.71
CA PHE A 57 -0.59 15.86 2.84
C PHE A 57 -0.53 16.63 4.18
N GLY A 58 -0.08 15.98 5.26
CA GLY A 58 0.18 16.64 6.54
C GLY A 58 1.21 17.75 6.40
N SER A 59 2.39 17.44 5.85
CA SER A 59 3.47 18.40 5.65
C SER A 59 3.08 19.53 4.69
N ILE A 60 2.34 19.25 3.61
CA ILE A 60 1.81 20.30 2.73
C ILE A 60 0.86 21.24 3.48
N SER A 61 0.01 20.73 4.37
CA SER A 61 -0.89 21.58 5.18
C SER A 61 -0.16 22.45 6.20
N GLU A 62 1.08 22.10 6.53
CA GLU A 62 1.99 22.81 7.42
C GLU A 62 3.02 23.67 6.67
N PHE A 63 2.92 23.78 5.34
CA PHE A 63 3.85 24.50 4.45
C PHE A 63 5.29 23.95 4.44
N GLU A 64 5.46 22.67 4.76
CA GLU A 64 6.75 21.98 4.81
C GLU A 64 6.95 21.10 3.56
N GLU A 65 7.20 21.74 2.40
CA GLU A 65 7.30 21.05 1.10
C GLU A 65 8.49 20.08 1.00
N GLU A 66 9.60 20.39 1.66
CA GLU A 66 10.77 19.51 1.71
C GLU A 66 10.45 18.22 2.46
N ALA A 67 9.83 18.31 3.64
CA ALA A 67 9.40 17.13 4.39
C ALA A 67 8.39 16.29 3.59
N ALA A 68 7.41 16.94 2.93
CA ALA A 68 6.42 16.27 2.11
C ALA A 68 7.08 15.42 1.01
N SER A 69 8.01 16.02 0.25
CA SER A 69 8.73 15.33 -0.82
C SER A 69 9.67 14.23 -0.28
N MET A 70 10.29 14.41 0.88
CA MET A 70 11.10 13.38 1.53
C MET A 70 10.29 12.13 1.90
N PHE A 71 9.05 12.27 2.39
CA PHE A 71 8.19 11.11 2.68
C PHE A 71 7.86 10.28 1.43
N LEU A 72 7.60 10.95 0.29
CA LEU A 72 7.36 10.25 -0.98
C LEU A 72 8.60 9.48 -1.46
N VAL A 73 9.79 10.08 -1.33
CA VAL A 73 11.03 9.46 -1.82
C VAL A 73 11.50 8.35 -0.88
N ILE A 74 11.59 8.62 0.42
CA ILE A 74 12.23 7.72 1.39
C ILE A 74 11.29 6.58 1.81
N VAL A 75 9.97 6.82 1.82
CA VAL A 75 8.99 5.80 2.21
C VAL A 75 8.14 5.34 1.03
N GLY A 76 7.65 6.28 0.22
CA GLY A 76 6.78 5.98 -0.92
C GLY A 76 7.46 5.16 -2.02
N ILE A 77 8.69 5.50 -2.43
CA ILE A 77 9.40 4.73 -3.45
C ILE A 77 9.69 3.30 -2.97
N PRO A 78 10.26 3.06 -1.76
CA PRO A 78 10.43 1.70 -1.26
C PRO A 78 9.13 0.91 -1.15
N ALA A 79 8.01 1.54 -0.78
CA ALA A 79 6.69 0.91 -0.80
C ALA A 79 6.31 0.42 -2.21
N LEU A 80 6.46 1.26 -3.23
CA LEU A 80 6.19 0.88 -4.62
C LEU A 80 7.12 -0.24 -5.12
N LEU A 81 8.40 -0.20 -4.74
CA LEU A 81 9.35 -1.25 -5.06
C LEU A 81 8.94 -2.59 -4.43
N LEU A 82 8.52 -2.61 -3.16
CA LEU A 82 8.03 -3.83 -2.50
C LEU A 82 6.77 -4.39 -3.16
N LEU A 83 5.83 -3.52 -3.57
CA LEU A 83 4.68 -3.96 -4.37
C LEU A 83 5.12 -4.58 -5.70
N GLY A 84 6.10 -3.97 -6.38
CA GLY A 84 6.69 -4.50 -7.61
C GLY A 84 7.34 -5.86 -7.40
N VAL A 85 8.06 -6.05 -6.28
CA VAL A 85 8.65 -7.34 -5.89
C VAL A 85 7.57 -8.40 -5.66
N ALA A 86 6.53 -8.10 -4.87
CA ALA A 86 5.44 -9.04 -4.64
C ALA A 86 4.73 -9.42 -5.95
N ALA A 87 4.47 -8.43 -6.82
CA ALA A 87 3.90 -8.68 -8.14
C ALA A 87 4.79 -9.59 -8.98
N ALA A 88 6.10 -9.33 -9.04
CA ALA A 88 7.05 -10.16 -9.76
C ALA A 88 7.09 -11.60 -9.23
N LEU A 89 7.08 -11.78 -7.91
CA LEU A 89 7.03 -13.09 -7.26
C LEU A 89 5.78 -13.88 -7.65
N ILE A 90 4.60 -13.25 -7.57
CA ILE A 90 3.32 -13.87 -7.93
C ILE A 90 3.27 -14.20 -9.43
N MET A 91 3.72 -13.28 -10.29
CA MET A 91 3.66 -13.46 -11.74
C MET A 91 4.58 -14.58 -12.25
N ARG A 92 5.77 -14.70 -11.67
CA ARG A 92 6.78 -15.71 -12.04
C ARG A 92 6.54 -17.07 -11.40
N ARG A 93 5.66 -17.16 -10.40
CA ARG A 93 5.36 -18.43 -9.73
C ARG A 93 4.59 -19.35 -10.68
N LYS A 94 5.18 -20.52 -10.92
CA LYS A 94 4.48 -21.63 -11.55
C LYS A 94 3.71 -22.39 -10.47
N ALA A 95 2.51 -22.85 -10.80
CA ALA A 95 1.84 -23.83 -9.95
C ALA A 95 2.73 -25.08 -9.91
N THR A 96 3.16 -25.50 -8.73
CA THR A 96 3.73 -26.83 -8.52
C THR A 96 2.61 -27.83 -8.78
N VAL A 97 2.74 -28.58 -9.89
CA VAL A 97 1.91 -29.73 -10.22
C VAL A 97 2.27 -30.88 -9.30
#